data_AF-A0A843CKN6-F1
#
_entry.id   AF-A0A843CKN6-F1
#
_cell.length_a   1.000
_cell.length_b   1.000
_cell.length_c   1.000
_cell.angle_alpha   90.00
_cell.angle_beta   90.00
_cell.angle_gamma   90.00
#
_symmetry.space_group_name_H-M   'P 1'
#
loop_
_entity.id
_entity.type
_entity.pdbx_description
1 polymer ?
#
loop_
_entity_poly.entity_id
_entity_poly.type
_entity_poly.pdbx_seq_one_letter_code
_entity_poly.pdbx_strand_id
1 'polypeptide(L)'
;MIGPLGFAEKNLSRRGFHSFLAFAGLTLSVASTTFLLLLGQGLTVRLGAILSPAGTFGIDWLFFGYLTISLVLIIIVGTVSTSYLVSSMVNQRIRDLGVIRAAGALPRRLLSYAVAESMVVVLASCLAGALLAVLLYAAWSWPTIDLFARVGPVPEAGATVFLVVPLVSFLLSYLAARYQVGKILKLGALSAVTSQLSGLDLKGLGKPLKVGRLGSAFNLAARNVSRDRDFGRTFVRVSVCIFLSVMVLTGALVSADTSRDYVQRAMPANTLLVATSAMYDQYVKLGTAFSGATPIPSFNYTDQSYIISQTLVASFRNIAGVERVDTRLVTMNSVEGYIKAHLVTNETGGNFNNVYVPEAYL
;
A
#
# COMPACT_ATOMS: atom_id res chain seq x y z
N MET A 1 -32.66 -19.81 28.21
CA MET A 1 -32.56 -18.49 27.55
C MET A 1 -31.43 -18.52 26.55
N ILE A 2 -31.70 -18.38 25.26
CA ILE A 2 -30.64 -18.25 24.26
C ILE A 2 -30.04 -16.85 24.45
N GLY A 3 -28.79 -16.76 24.89
CA GLY A 3 -28.09 -15.49 25.01
C GLY A 3 -27.99 -14.76 23.67
N PRO A 4 -27.66 -13.45 23.67
CA PRO A 4 -27.61 -12.64 22.45
C PRO A 4 -26.71 -13.22 21.35
N LEU A 5 -25.66 -13.97 21.73
CA LEU A 5 -24.76 -14.68 20.81
C LEU A 5 -25.43 -15.84 20.07
N GLY A 6 -26.16 -16.71 20.76
CA GLY A 6 -26.79 -17.88 20.14
C GLY A 6 -27.94 -17.52 19.19
N PHE A 7 -28.56 -16.36 19.38
CA PHE A 7 -29.56 -15.84 18.45
C PHE A 7 -28.89 -15.23 17.20
N ALA A 8 -27.75 -14.54 17.37
CA ALA A 8 -26.99 -13.98 16.26
C ALA A 8 -26.48 -15.07 15.30
N GLU A 9 -25.98 -16.18 15.84
CA GLU A 9 -25.47 -17.31 15.03
C GLU A 9 -26.57 -17.97 14.18
N LYS A 10 -27.72 -18.29 14.78
CA LYS A 10 -28.87 -18.84 14.04
C LYS A 10 -29.39 -17.88 12.97
N ASN A 11 -29.36 -16.58 13.25
CA ASN A 11 -29.80 -15.58 12.28
C ASN A 11 -28.80 -15.40 11.11
N LEU A 12 -27.50 -15.51 11.39
CA LEU A 12 -26.43 -15.52 10.37
C LEU A 12 -26.58 -16.70 9.42
N SER A 13 -26.81 -17.91 9.95
CA SER A 13 -27.01 -19.13 9.16
C SER A 13 -28.20 -19.01 8.18
N ARG A 14 -29.31 -18.41 8.62
CA ARG A 14 -30.51 -18.22 7.78
C ARG A 14 -30.29 -17.26 6.60
N ARG A 15 -29.27 -16.39 6.67
CA ARG A 15 -29.00 -15.32 5.68
C ARG A 15 -27.65 -15.52 4.99
N GLY A 16 -27.25 -16.78 4.86
CA GLY A 16 -25.89 -17.20 4.55
C GLY A 16 -25.23 -16.40 3.44
N PHE A 17 -25.89 -16.19 2.29
CA PHE A 17 -25.24 -15.60 1.11
C PHE A 17 -24.74 -14.16 1.31
N HIS A 18 -25.57 -13.24 1.82
CA HIS A 18 -25.17 -11.85 1.99
C HIS A 18 -24.15 -11.67 3.13
N SER A 19 -24.33 -12.40 4.23
CA SER A 19 -23.39 -12.36 5.35
C SER A 19 -22.05 -12.99 4.97
N PHE A 20 -22.08 -14.05 4.16
CA PHE A 20 -20.88 -14.67 3.59
C PHE A 20 -20.14 -13.72 2.65
N LEU A 21 -20.85 -13.00 1.77
CA LEU A 21 -20.23 -12.03 0.87
C LEU A 21 -19.55 -10.88 1.64
N ALA A 22 -20.20 -10.38 2.69
CA ALA A 22 -19.62 -9.37 3.58
C ALA A 22 -18.40 -9.91 4.34
N PHE A 23 -18.50 -11.13 4.87
CA PHE A 23 -17.39 -11.81 5.53
C PHE A 23 -16.19 -12.01 4.59
N ALA A 24 -16.43 -12.52 3.37
CA ALA A 24 -15.39 -12.75 2.36
C ALA A 24 -14.74 -11.43 1.93
N GLY A 25 -15.54 -10.38 1.69
CA GLY A 25 -15.04 -9.05 1.34
C GLY A 25 -14.18 -8.42 2.44
N LEU A 26 -14.61 -8.52 3.70
CA LEU A 26 -13.84 -8.02 4.84
C LEU A 26 -12.55 -8.83 5.02
N THR A 27 -12.64 -10.15 4.91
CA THR A 27 -11.49 -11.06 4.99
C THR A 27 -10.46 -10.74 3.91
N LEU A 28 -10.88 -10.58 2.66
CA LEU A 28 -10.01 -10.21 1.55
C LEU A 28 -9.39 -8.82 1.74
N SER A 29 -10.17 -7.86 2.21
CA SER A 29 -9.68 -6.49 2.46
C SER A 29 -8.62 -6.48 3.55
N VAL A 30 -8.86 -7.15 4.69
CA VAL A 30 -7.89 -7.24 5.80
C VAL A 30 -6.67 -8.08 5.39
N ALA A 31 -6.88 -9.15 4.63
CA ALA A 31 -5.78 -9.99 4.14
C ALA A 31 -4.86 -9.20 3.21
N SER A 32 -5.43 -8.50 2.23
CA SER A 32 -4.67 -7.68 1.28
C SER A 32 -3.90 -6.57 1.97
N THR A 33 -4.53 -5.83 2.89
CA THR A 33 -3.85 -4.74 3.60
C THR A 33 -2.73 -5.26 4.49
N THR A 34 -2.97 -6.33 5.24
CA THR A 34 -1.96 -6.92 6.13
C THR A 34 -0.80 -7.50 5.32
N PHE A 35 -1.08 -8.20 4.22
CA PHE A 35 -0.06 -8.74 3.32
C PHE A 35 0.81 -7.63 2.72
N LEU A 36 0.19 -6.58 2.16
CA LEU A 36 0.92 -5.48 1.55
C LEU A 36 1.73 -4.66 2.56
N LEU A 37 1.27 -4.54 3.80
CA LEU A 37 2.04 -3.89 4.87
C LEU A 37 3.23 -4.74 5.31
N LEU A 38 3.05 -6.06 5.46
CA LEU A 38 4.16 -6.98 5.75
C LEU A 38 5.19 -6.99 4.62
N LEU A 39 4.73 -7.00 3.36
CA LEU A 39 5.59 -6.91 2.19
C LEU A 39 6.31 -5.56 2.15
N GLY A 40 5.59 -4.46 2.31
CA GLY A 40 6.13 -3.10 2.28
C GLY A 40 7.16 -2.87 3.38
N GLN A 41 6.87 -3.25 4.62
CA GLN A 41 7.83 -3.16 5.72
C GLN A 41 9.05 -4.07 5.49
N GLY A 42 8.83 -5.29 5.01
CA GLY A 42 9.90 -6.22 4.66
C GLY A 42 10.83 -5.64 3.58
N LEU A 43 10.26 -4.98 2.57
CA LEU A 43 11.02 -4.29 1.53
C LEU A 43 11.74 -3.07 2.10
N THR A 44 11.07 -2.21 2.88
CA THR A 44 11.67 -1.00 3.46
C THR A 44 12.83 -1.32 4.40
N VAL A 45 12.70 -2.32 5.26
CA VAL A 45 13.79 -2.74 6.17
C VAL A 45 14.97 -3.30 5.38
N ARG A 46 14.71 -4.15 4.37
CA ARG A 46 15.78 -4.73 3.53
C ARG A 46 16.49 -3.68 2.70
N LEU A 47 15.73 -2.84 2.00
CA LEU A 47 16.26 -1.74 1.20
C LEU A 47 16.99 -0.74 2.10
N GLY A 48 16.40 -0.32 3.21
CA GLY A 48 17.04 0.59 4.17
C GLY A 48 18.36 0.04 4.72
N ALA A 49 18.41 -1.24 5.13
CA ALA A 49 19.63 -1.85 5.65
C ALA A 49 20.72 -2.04 4.59
N ILE A 50 20.35 -2.36 3.34
CA ILE A 50 21.30 -2.59 2.24
C ILE A 50 21.80 -1.26 1.66
N LEU A 51 20.94 -0.24 1.58
CA LEU A 51 21.26 1.05 0.94
C LEU A 51 21.94 2.04 1.90
N SER A 52 21.66 2.00 3.20
CA SER A 52 22.17 2.98 4.18
C SER A 52 23.71 3.16 4.23
N PRO A 53 24.55 2.16 3.94
CA PRO A 53 25.99 2.38 3.85
C PRO A 53 26.56 2.50 2.42
N ALA A 54 25.78 2.21 1.36
CA ALA A 54 26.33 1.96 0.02
C ALA A 54 25.67 2.73 -1.14
N GLY A 55 24.47 3.28 -0.95
CA GLY A 55 23.77 3.96 -2.04
C GLY A 55 24.10 5.45 -2.18
N THR A 56 23.96 5.96 -3.40
CA THR A 56 23.99 7.40 -3.68
C THR A 56 22.82 8.07 -2.97
N PHE A 57 23.13 8.88 -1.95
CA PHE A 57 22.23 9.53 -0.98
C PHE A 57 20.88 10.07 -1.53
N GLY A 58 20.83 10.48 -2.81
CA GLY A 58 19.61 11.00 -3.43
C GLY A 58 18.59 9.95 -3.91
N ILE A 59 19.03 8.81 -4.43
CA ILE A 59 18.13 7.80 -5.01
C ILE A 59 17.42 7.03 -3.88
N ASP A 60 18.16 6.62 -2.87
CA ASP A 60 17.63 5.83 -1.75
C ASP A 60 16.54 6.58 -0.98
N TRP A 61 16.71 7.90 -0.85
CA TRP A 61 15.71 8.77 -0.21
C TRP A 61 14.40 8.82 -1.01
N LEU A 62 14.47 8.87 -2.34
CA LEU A 62 13.28 8.85 -3.20
C LEU A 62 12.56 7.51 -3.11
N PHE A 63 13.28 6.38 -3.13
CA PHE A 63 12.70 5.05 -2.95
C PHE A 63 12.05 4.88 -1.58
N PHE A 64 12.74 5.29 -0.52
CA PHE A 64 12.22 5.22 0.84
C PHE A 64 10.97 6.10 1.00
N GLY A 65 10.99 7.32 0.48
CA GLY A 65 9.84 8.22 0.48
C GLY A 65 8.65 7.64 -0.27
N TYR A 66 8.88 7.08 -1.46
CA TYR A 66 7.83 6.42 -2.25
C TYR A 66 7.23 5.21 -1.53
N LEU A 67 8.05 4.34 -0.94
CA LEU A 67 7.59 3.17 -0.19
C LEU A 67 6.78 3.58 1.04
N THR A 68 7.24 4.61 1.77
CA THR A 68 6.54 5.14 2.95
C THR A 68 5.19 5.73 2.58
N ILE A 69 5.12 6.54 1.51
CA ILE A 69 3.87 7.11 1.01
C ILE A 69 2.91 6.01 0.57
N SER A 70 3.40 5.01 -0.16
CA SER A 70 2.58 3.87 -0.61
C SER A 70 2.01 3.09 0.58
N LEU A 71 2.81 2.88 1.63
CA LEU A 71 2.39 2.19 2.85
C LEU A 71 1.25 2.95 3.57
N VAL A 72 1.38 4.26 3.72
CA VAL A 72 0.32 5.12 4.29
C VAL A 72 -0.95 5.03 3.46
N LEU A 73 -0.83 5.03 2.12
CA LEU A 73 -1.98 4.95 1.23
C LEU A 73 -2.73 3.62 1.36
N ILE A 74 -2.01 2.51 1.49
CA ILE A 74 -2.58 1.18 1.70
C ILE A 74 -3.39 1.12 3.00
N ILE A 75 -2.91 1.76 4.08
CA ILE A 75 -3.66 1.87 5.35
C ILE A 75 -4.97 2.65 5.13
N ILE A 76 -4.91 3.78 4.41
CA ILE A 76 -6.10 4.59 4.12
C ILE A 76 -7.11 3.80 3.29
N VAL A 77 -6.67 3.14 2.21
CA VAL A 77 -7.54 2.33 1.36
C VAL A 77 -8.17 1.18 2.16
N GLY A 78 -7.38 0.48 2.97
CA GLY A 78 -7.85 -0.60 3.83
C GLY A 78 -8.91 -0.17 4.83
N THR A 79 -8.68 0.94 5.52
CA THR A 79 -9.61 1.49 6.51
C THR A 79 -10.91 2.00 5.88
N VAL A 80 -10.82 2.66 4.71
CA VAL A 80 -12.01 3.11 3.96
C VAL A 80 -12.83 1.93 3.45
N SER A 81 -12.17 0.92 2.89
CA SER A 81 -12.80 -0.31 2.37
C SER A 81 -13.53 -1.08 3.47
N THR A 82 -12.88 -1.35 4.60
CA THR A 82 -13.48 -2.06 5.75
C THR A 82 -14.66 -1.28 6.34
N SER A 83 -14.53 0.02 6.54
CA SER A 83 -15.62 0.90 7.01
C SER A 83 -16.82 0.88 6.06
N TYR A 84 -16.57 0.87 4.75
CA TYR A 84 -17.62 0.77 3.74
C TYR A 84 -18.34 -0.58 3.80
N LEU A 85 -17.62 -1.70 3.85
CA LEU A 85 -18.20 -3.03 3.91
C LEU A 85 -19.05 -3.23 5.17
N VAL A 86 -18.57 -2.77 6.32
CA VAL A 86 -19.34 -2.78 7.58
C VAL A 86 -20.58 -1.91 7.48
N SER A 87 -20.45 -0.70 6.92
CA SER A 87 -21.61 0.20 6.71
C SER A 87 -22.65 -0.43 5.78
N SER A 88 -22.21 -1.10 4.71
CA SER A 88 -23.09 -1.78 3.76
C SER A 88 -23.84 -2.93 4.43
N MET A 89 -23.15 -3.76 5.22
CA MET A 89 -23.77 -4.86 5.98
C MET A 89 -24.82 -4.35 6.96
N VAL A 90 -24.54 -3.25 7.68
CA VAL A 90 -25.51 -2.63 8.61
C VAL A 90 -26.70 -2.05 7.85
N ASN A 91 -26.47 -1.38 6.72
CA ASN A 91 -27.52 -0.76 5.91
C ASN A 91 -28.52 -1.78 5.36
N GLN A 92 -28.04 -2.96 4.94
CA GLN A 92 -28.91 -4.04 4.47
C GLN A 92 -29.90 -4.51 5.55
N ARG A 93 -29.57 -4.34 6.84
CA ARG A 93 -30.38 -4.78 7.98
C ARG A 93 -31.34 -3.72 8.51
N ILE A 94 -31.31 -2.49 7.97
CA ILE A 94 -32.16 -1.39 8.44
C ILE A 94 -33.64 -1.77 8.40
N ARG A 95 -34.08 -2.48 7.35
CA ARG A 95 -35.49 -2.89 7.20
C ARG A 95 -35.92 -3.83 8.31
N ASP A 96 -35.13 -4.85 8.59
CA ASP A 96 -35.46 -5.84 9.62
C ASP A 96 -35.46 -5.22 11.01
N LEU A 97 -34.49 -4.33 11.27
CA LEU A 97 -34.43 -3.56 12.50
C LEU A 97 -35.65 -2.62 12.63
N GLY A 98 -36.11 -2.03 11.53
CA GLY A 98 -37.33 -1.22 11.46
C GLY A 98 -38.59 -2.02 11.80
N VAL A 99 -38.72 -3.23 11.24
CA VAL A 99 -39.86 -4.13 11.52
C VAL A 99 -39.86 -4.58 12.99
N ILE A 100 -38.70 -4.99 13.53
CA ILE A 100 -38.58 -5.39 14.94
C ILE A 100 -38.90 -4.22 15.88
N ARG A 101 -38.48 -3.00 15.52
CA ARG A 101 -38.81 -1.79 16.28
C ARG A 101 -40.31 -1.46 16.21
N ALA A 102 -40.94 -1.63 15.05
CA ALA A 102 -42.39 -1.44 14.89
C ALA A 102 -43.21 -2.44 15.71
N ALA A 103 -42.67 -3.65 15.92
CA ALA A 103 -43.27 -4.66 16.80
C ALA A 103 -43.13 -4.37 18.31
N GLY A 104 -42.53 -3.24 18.70
CA GLY A 104 -42.45 -2.78 20.10
C GLY A 104 -41.14 -3.09 20.83
N ALA A 105 -40.08 -3.51 20.13
CA ALA A 105 -38.78 -3.76 20.77
C ALA A 105 -38.09 -2.47 21.25
N LEU A 106 -37.46 -2.52 22.44
CA LEU A 106 -36.69 -1.38 22.96
C LEU A 106 -35.44 -1.10 22.08
N PRO A 107 -35.20 0.17 21.68
CA PRO A 107 -34.11 0.54 20.77
C PRO A 107 -32.72 0.23 21.34
N ARG A 108 -32.55 0.26 22.66
CA ARG A 108 -31.27 -0.03 23.32
C ARG A 108 -30.87 -1.50 23.18
N ARG A 109 -31.84 -2.43 23.27
CA ARG A 109 -31.59 -3.87 23.06
C ARG A 109 -31.32 -4.17 21.60
N LEU A 110 -32.07 -3.53 20.71
CA LEU A 110 -31.89 -3.64 19.27
C LEU A 110 -30.48 -3.17 18.84
N LEU A 111 -29.98 -2.06 19.40
CA LEU A 111 -28.61 -1.57 19.20
C LEU A 111 -27.59 -2.63 19.61
N SER A 112 -27.70 -3.14 20.84
CA SER A 112 -26.73 -4.12 21.35
C SER A 112 -26.69 -5.39 20.51
N TYR A 113 -27.84 -5.83 19.99
CA TYR A 113 -27.94 -7.00 19.13
C TYR A 113 -27.24 -6.77 17.78
N ALA A 114 -27.57 -5.67 17.09
CA ALA A 114 -26.98 -5.36 15.78
C ALA A 114 -25.46 -5.11 15.87
N VAL A 115 -25.01 -4.43 16.93
CA VAL A 115 -23.58 -4.22 17.18
C VAL A 115 -22.88 -5.54 17.51
N ALA A 116 -23.47 -6.41 18.35
CA ALA A 116 -22.86 -7.71 18.66
C ALA A 116 -22.75 -8.61 17.42
N GLU A 117 -23.80 -8.67 16.60
CA GLU A 117 -23.79 -9.47 15.36
C GLU A 117 -22.71 -8.98 14.38
N SER A 118 -22.60 -7.65 14.19
CA SER A 118 -21.53 -7.08 13.36
C SER A 118 -20.14 -7.34 13.96
N MET A 119 -19.98 -7.30 15.29
CA MET A 119 -18.70 -7.59 15.93
C MET A 119 -18.23 -9.02 15.71
N VAL A 120 -19.13 -10.00 15.80
CA VAL A 120 -18.77 -11.40 15.56
C VAL A 120 -18.27 -11.59 14.12
N VAL A 121 -18.97 -10.99 13.13
CA VAL A 121 -18.56 -11.07 11.71
C VAL A 121 -17.23 -10.38 11.48
N VAL A 122 -17.04 -9.15 12.00
CA VAL A 122 -15.79 -8.40 11.86
C VAL A 122 -14.64 -9.15 12.52
N LEU A 123 -14.79 -9.60 13.76
CA LEU A 123 -13.76 -10.35 14.49
C LEU A 123 -13.34 -11.60 13.74
N ALA A 124 -14.31 -12.41 13.28
CA ALA A 124 -14.03 -13.62 12.50
C ALA A 124 -13.30 -13.28 11.19
N SER A 125 -13.72 -12.21 10.49
CA SER A 125 -13.08 -11.78 9.23
C SER A 125 -11.67 -11.22 9.43
N CYS A 126 -11.41 -10.53 10.55
CA CYS A 126 -10.09 -10.02 10.89
C CYS A 126 -9.12 -11.17 11.22
N LEU A 127 -9.57 -12.17 11.99
CA LEU A 127 -8.77 -13.36 12.30
C LEU A 127 -8.48 -14.17 11.04
N ALA A 128 -9.51 -14.46 10.23
CA ALA A 128 -9.34 -15.19 8.97
C ALA A 128 -8.46 -14.41 7.99
N GLY A 129 -8.63 -13.09 7.90
CA GLY A 129 -7.85 -12.22 7.01
C GLY A 129 -6.39 -12.15 7.42
N ALA A 130 -6.11 -12.02 8.73
CA ALA A 130 -4.76 -12.02 9.26
C ALA A 130 -4.06 -13.36 9.00
N LEU A 131 -4.73 -14.49 9.26
CA LEU A 131 -4.20 -15.82 8.97
C LEU A 131 -3.92 -15.99 7.48
N LEU A 132 -4.84 -15.59 6.61
CA LEU A 132 -4.65 -15.65 5.16
C LEU A 132 -3.49 -14.77 4.69
N ALA A 133 -3.34 -13.56 5.24
CA ALA A 133 -2.21 -12.69 4.94
C ALA A 133 -0.87 -13.32 5.30
N VAL A 134 -0.78 -13.98 6.46
CA VAL A 134 0.44 -14.69 6.88
C VAL A 134 0.72 -15.87 5.97
N LEU A 135 -0.30 -16.66 5.60
CA LEU A 135 -0.12 -17.76 4.66
C LEU A 135 0.37 -17.27 3.29
N LEU A 136 -0.21 -16.19 2.78
CA LEU A 136 0.23 -15.58 1.52
C LEU A 136 1.62 -14.98 1.62
N TYR A 137 1.94 -14.31 2.73
CA TYR A 137 3.27 -13.77 2.98
C TYR A 137 4.31 -14.88 3.10
N ALA A 138 3.99 -15.96 3.81
CA ALA A 138 4.83 -17.15 3.93
C ALA A 138 5.00 -17.84 2.59
N ALA A 139 3.95 -17.98 1.78
CA ALA A 139 4.03 -18.55 0.44
C ALA A 139 4.86 -17.67 -0.51
N TRP A 140 4.71 -16.35 -0.41
CA TRP A 140 5.48 -15.39 -1.20
C TRP A 140 6.96 -15.36 -0.80
N SER A 141 7.25 -15.42 0.50
CA SER A 141 8.61 -15.50 1.02
C SER A 141 9.26 -16.87 0.82
N TRP A 142 8.53 -17.81 0.24
CA TRP A 142 9.02 -19.13 -0.12
C TRP A 142 9.45 -19.21 -1.61
N PRO A 143 10.64 -18.67 -1.99
CA PRO A 143 11.34 -19.21 -3.16
C PRO A 143 12.69 -19.82 -2.77
N THR A 144 13.03 -20.92 -3.48
CA THR A 144 14.27 -21.72 -3.54
C THR A 144 15.26 -21.63 -2.37
N ILE A 145 15.76 -22.80 -1.91
CA ILE A 145 16.66 -22.99 -0.75
C ILE A 145 17.79 -21.93 -0.66
N ASP A 146 18.34 -21.45 -1.78
CA ASP A 146 19.36 -20.40 -1.86
C ASP A 146 18.89 -18.97 -1.52
N LEU A 147 17.66 -18.59 -1.89
CA LEU A 147 17.08 -17.29 -1.52
C LEU A 147 16.64 -17.32 -0.06
N PHE A 148 16.06 -18.42 0.42
CA PHE A 148 15.68 -18.57 1.83
C PHE A 148 16.89 -18.47 2.79
N ALA A 149 18.04 -19.05 2.43
CA ALA A 149 19.26 -18.98 3.23
C ALA A 149 19.86 -17.55 3.32
N ARG A 150 19.67 -16.70 2.30
CA ARG A 150 20.14 -15.29 2.30
C ARG A 150 19.10 -14.29 2.79
N VAL A 151 17.82 -14.62 2.65
CA VAL A 151 16.68 -13.71 2.77
C VAL A 151 15.76 -14.16 3.91
N GLY A 152 16.24 -14.96 4.87
CA GLY A 152 15.45 -15.54 5.96
C GLY A 152 14.41 -14.60 6.59
N PRO A 153 13.32 -15.15 7.15
CA PRO A 153 12.21 -14.36 7.67
C PRO A 153 12.73 -13.33 8.67
N VAL A 154 12.45 -12.04 8.43
CA VAL A 154 12.89 -10.95 9.32
C VAL A 154 12.17 -11.17 10.67
N PRO A 155 12.86 -11.60 11.74
CA PRO A 155 12.19 -12.19 12.90
C PRO A 155 11.38 -11.17 13.71
N GLU A 156 11.74 -9.90 13.68
CA GLU A 156 11.20 -8.90 14.63
C GLU A 156 10.27 -7.86 14.01
N ALA A 157 10.41 -7.57 12.71
CA ALA A 157 9.65 -6.50 12.07
C ALA A 157 8.18 -6.89 11.80
N GLY A 158 7.92 -8.15 11.43
CA GLY A 158 6.58 -8.58 10.99
C GLY A 158 5.56 -8.82 12.11
N ALA A 159 6.02 -9.12 13.33
CA ALA A 159 5.13 -9.46 14.44
C ALA A 159 4.24 -8.28 14.88
N THR A 160 4.80 -7.07 14.84
CA THR A 160 4.07 -5.84 15.21
C THR A 160 2.97 -5.54 14.19
N VAL A 161 3.28 -5.57 12.89
CA VAL A 161 2.28 -5.33 11.83
C VAL A 161 1.20 -6.40 11.82
N PHE A 162 1.56 -7.66 12.06
CA PHE A 162 0.60 -8.76 12.15
C PHE A 162 -0.44 -8.57 13.26
N LEU A 163 -0.06 -7.99 14.40
CA LEU A 163 -0.98 -7.79 15.53
C LEU A 163 -1.69 -6.43 15.45
N VAL A 164 -0.96 -5.38 15.08
CA VAL A 164 -1.47 -4.00 15.07
C VAL A 164 -2.49 -3.79 13.95
N VAL A 165 -2.25 -4.31 12.74
CA VAL A 165 -3.15 -4.04 11.61
C VAL A 165 -4.54 -4.63 11.81
N PRO A 166 -4.72 -5.92 12.20
CA PRO A 166 -6.03 -6.47 12.48
C PRO A 166 -6.70 -5.79 13.67
N LEU A 167 -5.95 -5.42 14.71
CA LEU A 167 -6.47 -4.73 15.89
C LEU A 167 -7.01 -3.34 15.54
N VAL A 168 -6.23 -2.54 14.81
CA VAL A 168 -6.65 -1.21 14.34
C VAL A 168 -7.84 -1.32 13.39
N SER A 169 -7.82 -2.27 12.46
CA SER A 169 -8.95 -2.54 11.54
C SER A 169 -10.22 -2.92 12.30
N PHE A 170 -10.09 -3.75 13.35
CA PHE A 170 -11.18 -4.13 14.23
C PHE A 170 -11.76 -2.93 14.99
N LEU A 171 -10.90 -2.11 15.61
CA LEU A 171 -11.33 -0.93 16.36
C LEU A 171 -12.03 0.10 15.47
N LEU A 172 -11.49 0.41 14.29
CA LEU A 172 -12.15 1.31 13.34
C LEU A 172 -13.49 0.75 12.86
N SER A 173 -13.53 -0.55 12.55
CA SER A 173 -14.76 -1.24 12.14
C SER A 173 -15.81 -1.20 13.25
N TYR A 174 -15.41 -1.36 14.52
CA TYR A 174 -16.28 -1.22 15.68
C TYR A 174 -16.86 0.19 15.80
N LEU A 175 -16.02 1.22 15.70
CA LEU A 175 -16.47 2.60 15.77
C LEU A 175 -17.42 2.93 14.62
N ALA A 176 -17.11 2.48 13.40
CA ALA A 176 -17.96 2.65 12.23
C ALA A 176 -19.33 1.95 12.42
N ALA A 177 -19.35 0.69 12.86
CA ALA A 177 -20.58 -0.05 13.13
C ALA A 177 -21.43 0.66 14.19
N ARG A 178 -20.83 1.05 15.32
CA ARG A 178 -21.53 1.73 16.41
C ARG A 178 -22.09 3.08 15.97
N TYR A 179 -21.31 3.87 15.24
CA TYR A 179 -21.73 5.17 14.72
C TYR A 179 -22.91 5.03 13.75
N GLN A 180 -22.83 4.10 12.79
CA GLN A 180 -23.88 3.89 11.79
C GLN A 180 -25.18 3.37 12.43
N VAL A 181 -25.10 2.35 13.28
CA VAL A 181 -26.26 1.81 14.00
C VAL A 181 -26.90 2.89 14.88
N GLY A 182 -26.09 3.69 15.59
CA GLY A 182 -26.57 4.80 16.39
C GLY A 182 -27.30 5.87 15.56
N LYS A 183 -26.77 6.20 14.38
CA LYS A 183 -27.42 7.12 13.43
C LYS A 183 -28.76 6.58 12.94
N ILE A 184 -28.84 5.29 12.61
CA ILE A 184 -30.07 4.61 12.17
C ILE A 184 -31.13 4.58 13.28
N LEU A 185 -30.74 4.41 14.53
CA LEU A 185 -31.69 4.37 15.65
C LEU A 185 -32.26 5.75 16.00
N LYS A 186 -31.50 6.82 15.73
CA LYS A 186 -32.02 8.19 15.83
C LYS A 186 -33.08 8.48 14.77
N LEU A 187 -33.02 7.80 13.62
CA LEU A 187 -34.09 7.82 12.63
C LEU A 187 -35.28 7.03 13.19
N GLY A 188 -36.49 7.60 13.13
CA GLY A 188 -37.71 6.96 13.62
C GLY A 188 -38.01 5.64 12.89
N ALA A 189 -38.76 4.73 13.51
CA ALA A 189 -39.16 3.45 12.89
C ALA A 189 -39.83 3.66 11.52
N LEU A 190 -40.60 4.74 11.41
CA LEU A 190 -41.31 5.11 10.20
C LEU A 190 -40.37 5.56 9.08
N SER A 191 -39.30 6.30 9.40
CA SER A 191 -38.32 6.73 8.38
C SER A 191 -37.39 5.60 7.93
N ALA A 192 -37.14 4.59 8.78
CA ALA A 192 -36.36 3.40 8.40
C ALA A 192 -37.11 2.51 7.38
N VAL A 193 -38.45 2.46 7.47
CA VAL A 193 -39.28 1.73 6.51
C VAL A 193 -39.56 2.58 5.26
N THR A 194 -39.80 3.88 5.42
CA THR A 194 -40.10 4.77 4.29
C THR A 194 -38.87 5.17 3.48
N SER A 195 -37.64 5.15 4.02
CA SER A 195 -36.43 5.53 3.27
C SER A 195 -36.12 4.62 2.08
N GLN A 196 -36.60 3.37 2.08
CA GLN A 196 -36.54 2.51 0.89
C GLN A 196 -37.80 2.62 0.01
N LEU A 197 -38.96 2.94 0.59
CA LEU A 197 -40.18 3.23 -0.19
C LEU A 197 -40.12 4.58 -0.92
N SER A 198 -39.39 5.57 -0.43
CA SER A 198 -39.13 6.82 -1.16
C SER A 198 -38.32 6.59 -2.44
N GLY A 199 -37.59 5.46 -2.50
CA GLY A 199 -37.03 4.96 -3.72
C GLY A 199 -38.12 4.69 -4.76
N LEU A 200 -39.30 4.20 -4.39
CA LEU A 200 -40.43 3.91 -5.30
C LEU A 200 -41.23 5.14 -5.74
N ASP A 201 -40.83 6.36 -5.40
CA ASP A 201 -41.53 7.56 -5.84
C ASP A 201 -41.46 7.68 -7.38
N LEU A 202 -42.61 7.45 -8.02
CA LEU A 202 -42.80 7.48 -9.47
C LEU A 202 -42.93 8.92 -10.00
N LYS A 203 -43.10 9.92 -9.12
CA LYS A 203 -43.31 11.32 -9.52
C LYS A 203 -42.03 12.02 -9.97
N GLY A 204 -40.86 11.53 -9.55
CA GLY A 204 -39.54 12.02 -9.96
C GLY A 204 -38.92 11.27 -11.14
N LEU A 205 -39.73 10.67 -12.03
CA LEU A 205 -39.25 9.97 -13.22
C LEU A 205 -38.59 10.95 -14.22
N GLY A 206 -37.32 11.27 -13.98
CA GLY A 206 -36.46 11.92 -14.97
C GLY A 206 -36.33 11.07 -16.24
N LYS A 207 -35.90 11.71 -17.34
CA LYS A 207 -35.76 11.07 -18.66
C LYS A 207 -34.86 9.83 -18.58
N PRO A 208 -35.25 8.69 -19.18
CA PRO A 208 -34.44 7.47 -19.13
C PRO A 208 -33.11 7.65 -19.86
N LEU A 209 -32.01 7.22 -19.24
CA LEU A 209 -30.72 7.02 -19.91
C LEU A 209 -30.89 5.92 -20.95
N LYS A 210 -31.20 6.30 -22.19
CA LYS A 210 -31.31 5.37 -23.32
C LYS A 210 -29.92 5.12 -23.89
N VAL A 211 -29.20 4.14 -23.35
CA VAL A 211 -27.99 3.64 -24.02
C VAL A 211 -28.43 2.64 -25.07
N GLY A 212 -28.46 3.05 -26.34
CA GLY A 212 -29.10 2.31 -27.44
C GLY A 212 -28.50 0.94 -27.77
N ARG A 213 -27.31 0.61 -27.27
CA ARG A 213 -26.64 -0.69 -27.50
C ARG A 213 -26.82 -1.72 -26.38
N LEU A 214 -27.21 -1.28 -25.18
CA LEU A 214 -27.35 -2.16 -24.03
C LEU A 214 -28.85 -2.37 -23.78
N GLY A 215 -29.30 -3.62 -23.79
CA GLY A 215 -30.72 -3.99 -23.78
C GLY A 215 -31.53 -3.37 -22.63
N SER A 216 -32.86 -3.48 -22.73
CA SER A 216 -33.80 -2.90 -21.76
C SER A 216 -33.51 -3.30 -20.31
N ALA A 217 -33.06 -4.53 -20.07
CA ALA A 217 -32.67 -5.02 -18.75
C ALA A 217 -31.48 -4.25 -18.15
N PHE A 218 -30.46 -3.93 -18.95
CA PHE A 218 -29.32 -3.13 -18.51
C PHE A 218 -29.74 -1.69 -18.20
N ASN A 219 -30.55 -1.08 -19.07
CA ASN A 219 -31.05 0.28 -18.82
C ASN A 219 -31.92 0.35 -17.55
N LEU A 220 -32.67 -0.71 -17.23
CA LEU A 220 -33.46 -0.80 -15.99
C LEU A 220 -32.57 -1.02 -14.76
N ALA A 221 -31.54 -1.87 -14.87
CA ALA A 221 -30.57 -2.10 -13.80
C ALA A 221 -29.71 -0.86 -13.52
N ALA A 222 -29.14 -0.24 -14.55
CA ALA A 222 -28.37 1.00 -14.44
C ALA A 222 -29.20 2.14 -13.86
N ARG A 223 -30.48 2.24 -14.25
CA ARG A 223 -31.42 3.21 -13.67
C ARG A 223 -31.72 2.94 -12.21
N ASN A 224 -31.91 1.68 -11.82
CA ASN A 224 -32.14 1.30 -10.41
C ASN A 224 -30.92 1.61 -9.54
N VAL A 225 -29.71 1.33 -10.04
CA VAL A 225 -28.46 1.63 -9.35
C VAL A 225 -28.21 3.14 -9.23
N SER A 226 -28.40 3.90 -10.32
CA SER A 226 -28.24 5.36 -10.31
C SER A 226 -29.25 6.09 -9.41
N ARG A 227 -30.40 5.48 -9.11
CA ARG A 227 -31.46 6.07 -8.28
C ARG A 227 -31.21 5.90 -6.78
N ASP A 228 -30.26 5.07 -6.39
CA ASP A 228 -29.90 4.93 -5.00
C ASP A 228 -29.14 6.19 -4.54
N ARG A 229 -29.69 6.89 -3.55
CA ARG A 229 -29.11 8.14 -3.00
C ARG A 229 -27.74 7.90 -2.36
N ASP A 230 -27.46 6.66 -1.98
CA ASP A 230 -26.16 6.24 -1.45
C ASP A 230 -25.23 5.65 -2.53
N PHE A 231 -25.68 5.53 -3.78
CA PHE A 231 -24.83 5.13 -4.92
C PHE A 231 -23.70 6.13 -5.14
N GLY A 232 -23.98 7.44 -5.13
CA GLY A 232 -22.94 8.45 -5.32
C GLY A 232 -21.83 8.37 -4.26
N ARG A 233 -22.19 8.15 -3.00
CA ARG A 233 -21.22 7.96 -1.90
C ARG A 233 -20.42 6.67 -2.05
N THR A 234 -21.09 5.59 -2.45
CA THR A 234 -20.46 4.30 -2.72
C THR A 234 -19.48 4.40 -3.88
N PHE A 235 -19.92 5.00 -4.99
CA PHE A 235 -19.14 5.21 -6.19
C PHE A 235 -17.89 6.06 -5.90
N VAL A 236 -18.03 7.16 -5.15
CA VAL A 236 -16.86 7.97 -4.74
C VAL A 236 -15.88 7.15 -3.91
N ARG A 237 -16.35 6.36 -2.92
CA ARG A 237 -15.47 5.54 -2.08
C ARG A 237 -14.73 4.46 -2.89
N VAL A 238 -15.45 3.77 -3.78
CA VAL A 238 -14.87 2.74 -4.65
C VAL A 238 -13.90 3.36 -5.65
N SER A 239 -14.27 4.48 -6.29
CA SER A 239 -13.40 5.20 -7.24
C SER A 239 -12.13 5.70 -6.57
N VAL A 240 -12.22 6.24 -5.35
CA VAL A 240 -11.03 6.61 -4.56
C VAL A 240 -10.16 5.38 -4.29
N CYS A 241 -10.74 4.26 -3.84
CA CYS A 241 -9.96 3.03 -3.60
C CYS A 241 -9.25 2.52 -4.87
N ILE A 242 -9.95 2.51 -6.01
CA ILE A 242 -9.39 2.09 -7.30
C ILE A 242 -8.26 3.04 -7.72
N PHE A 243 -8.50 4.35 -7.66
CA PHE A 243 -7.51 5.35 -8.03
C PHE A 243 -6.23 5.24 -7.19
N LEU A 244 -6.37 5.10 -5.87
CA LEU A 244 -5.24 4.94 -4.96
C LEU A 244 -4.50 3.61 -5.23
N SER A 245 -5.22 2.52 -5.51
CA SER A 245 -4.60 1.23 -5.84
C SER A 245 -3.81 1.28 -7.16
N VAL A 246 -4.36 1.94 -8.18
CA VAL A 246 -3.68 2.15 -9.47
C VAL A 246 -2.46 3.04 -9.29
N MET A 247 -2.54 4.10 -8.48
CA MET A 247 -1.39 4.97 -8.19
C MET A 247 -0.22 4.19 -7.58
N VAL A 248 -0.50 3.28 -6.63
CA VAL A 248 0.53 2.42 -6.03
C VAL A 248 1.10 1.45 -7.05
N LEU A 249 0.25 0.77 -7.83
CA LEU A 249 0.72 -0.20 -8.83
C LEU A 249 1.55 0.45 -9.94
N THR A 250 1.07 1.56 -10.50
CA THR A 250 1.78 2.31 -11.54
C THR A 250 3.07 2.90 -11.01
N GLY A 251 3.08 3.42 -9.77
CA GLY A 251 4.30 3.91 -9.13
C GLY A 251 5.36 2.82 -9.01
N ALA A 252 4.98 1.59 -8.67
CA ALA A 252 5.90 0.48 -8.51
C ALA A 252 6.47 0.04 -9.87
N LEU A 253 5.64 -0.01 -10.91
CA LEU A 253 6.07 -0.33 -12.27
C LEU A 253 7.01 0.73 -12.84
N VAL A 254 6.63 2.02 -12.74
CA VAL A 254 7.46 3.13 -13.21
C VAL A 254 8.79 3.18 -12.46
N SER A 255 8.78 2.90 -11.15
CA SER A 255 9.98 2.83 -10.33
C SER A 255 10.91 1.69 -10.78
N ALA A 256 10.37 0.52 -11.10
CA ALA A 256 11.15 -0.60 -11.64
C ALA A 256 11.75 -0.28 -13.02
N ASP A 257 10.95 0.28 -13.93
CA ASP A 257 11.40 0.64 -15.28
C ASP A 257 12.43 1.76 -15.26
N THR A 258 12.23 2.80 -14.45
CA THR A 258 13.20 3.90 -14.30
C THR A 258 14.51 3.40 -13.71
N SER A 259 14.47 2.53 -12.69
CA SER A 259 15.69 1.89 -12.15
C SER A 259 16.45 1.15 -13.24
N ARG A 260 15.74 0.35 -14.05
CA ARG A 260 16.32 -0.40 -15.15
C ARG A 260 16.93 0.53 -16.21
N ASP A 261 16.23 1.60 -16.57
CA ASP A 261 16.71 2.58 -17.55
C ASP A 261 17.92 3.36 -17.02
N TYR A 262 17.97 3.73 -15.73
CA TYR A 262 19.16 4.33 -15.12
C TYR A 262 20.38 3.41 -15.19
N VAL A 263 20.20 2.13 -14.87
CA VAL A 263 21.28 1.13 -14.99
C VAL A 263 21.69 0.94 -16.45
N GLN A 264 20.74 0.86 -17.38
CA GLN A 264 21.02 0.67 -18.80
C GLN A 264 21.67 1.90 -19.45
N ARG A 265 21.33 3.12 -19.00
CA ARG A 265 22.01 4.36 -19.44
C ARG A 265 23.42 4.46 -18.87
N ALA A 266 23.65 4.00 -17.64
CA ALA A 266 24.97 3.94 -17.03
C ALA A 266 25.86 2.86 -17.67
N MET A 267 25.26 1.76 -18.17
CA MET A 267 25.94 0.65 -18.84
C MET A 267 25.24 0.30 -20.17
N PRO A 268 25.53 1.02 -21.27
CA PRO A 268 24.93 0.74 -22.57
C PRO A 268 25.32 -0.64 -23.10
N ALA A 269 24.43 -1.30 -23.85
CA ALA A 269 24.65 -2.64 -24.40
C ALA A 269 25.86 -2.75 -25.35
N ASN A 270 26.31 -1.62 -25.92
CA ASN A 270 27.43 -1.54 -26.86
C ASN A 270 28.70 -0.95 -26.23
N THR A 271 28.82 -1.00 -24.91
CA THR A 271 29.99 -0.50 -24.19
C THR A 271 30.87 -1.66 -23.75
N LEU A 272 32.12 -1.67 -24.22
CA LEU A 272 33.12 -2.63 -23.81
C LEU A 272 33.89 -2.07 -22.62
N LEU A 273 33.75 -2.70 -21.45
CA LEU A 273 34.49 -2.33 -20.25
C LEU A 273 35.90 -2.92 -20.33
N VAL A 274 36.91 -2.06 -20.42
CA VAL A 274 38.31 -2.44 -20.25
C VAL A 274 38.74 -2.05 -18.85
N ALA A 275 39.12 -3.02 -18.04
CA ALA A 275 39.58 -2.82 -16.68
C ALA A 275 40.53 -3.95 -16.27
N THR A 276 41.34 -3.74 -15.24
CA THR A 276 42.07 -4.83 -14.58
C THR A 276 41.07 -5.79 -13.93
N SER A 277 41.42 -7.08 -13.78
CA SER A 277 40.50 -8.09 -13.23
C SER A 277 39.90 -7.67 -11.87
N ALA A 278 40.71 -7.07 -10.99
CA ALA A 278 40.25 -6.61 -9.69
C ALA A 278 39.24 -5.46 -9.78
N MET A 279 39.47 -4.49 -10.68
CA MET A 279 38.58 -3.36 -10.91
C MET A 279 37.28 -3.80 -11.61
N TYR A 280 37.38 -4.74 -12.55
CA TYR A 280 36.23 -5.36 -13.21
C TYR A 280 35.32 -6.06 -12.19
N ASP A 281 35.89 -6.92 -11.34
CA ASP A 281 35.13 -7.64 -10.32
C ASP A 281 34.44 -6.67 -9.36
N GLN A 282 35.13 -5.59 -8.97
CA GLN A 282 34.55 -4.56 -8.12
C GLN A 282 33.42 -3.80 -8.81
N TYR A 283 33.57 -3.47 -10.09
CA TYR A 283 32.53 -2.80 -10.88
C TYR A 283 31.29 -3.69 -11.07
N VAL A 284 31.48 -4.99 -11.35
CA VAL A 284 30.39 -5.97 -11.42
C VAL A 284 29.72 -6.12 -10.06
N LYS A 285 30.48 -6.18 -8.96
CA LYS A 285 29.93 -6.20 -7.59
C LYS A 285 29.12 -4.94 -7.29
N LEU A 286 29.56 -3.75 -7.70
CA LEU A 286 28.79 -2.50 -7.56
C LEU A 286 27.50 -2.54 -8.40
N GLY A 287 27.57 -2.97 -9.65
CA GLY A 287 26.39 -3.08 -10.53
C GLY A 287 25.38 -4.10 -10.02
N THR A 288 25.86 -5.19 -9.42
CA THR A 288 25.03 -6.25 -8.82
C THR A 288 24.67 -5.97 -7.36
N ALA A 289 25.26 -4.98 -6.70
CA ALA A 289 24.87 -4.60 -5.34
C ALA A 289 23.42 -4.07 -5.28
N PHE A 290 22.92 -3.53 -6.39
CA PHE A 290 21.50 -3.18 -6.53
C PHE A 290 20.57 -4.39 -6.61
N SER A 291 21.09 -5.58 -6.94
CA SER A 291 20.32 -6.83 -7.03
C SER A 291 20.68 -7.85 -5.94
N GLY A 292 21.76 -7.65 -5.18
CA GLY A 292 22.28 -8.62 -4.20
C GLY A 292 22.79 -7.97 -2.92
N ALA A 293 22.60 -8.67 -1.79
CA ALA A 293 22.93 -8.18 -0.45
C ALA A 293 24.41 -8.38 -0.03
N THR A 294 25.34 -8.61 -0.96
CA THR A 294 26.74 -8.81 -0.60
C THR A 294 27.39 -7.48 -0.26
N PRO A 295 27.92 -7.29 0.97
CA PRO A 295 28.62 -6.06 1.32
C PRO A 295 29.79 -5.86 0.37
N ILE A 296 29.88 -4.65 -0.18
CA ILE A 296 30.96 -4.29 -1.11
C ILE A 296 32.24 -4.16 -0.29
N PRO A 297 33.27 -4.98 -0.55
CA PRO A 297 34.54 -4.85 0.16
C PRO A 297 35.18 -3.48 -0.13
N SER A 298 35.87 -2.93 0.86
CA SER A 298 36.65 -1.70 0.68
C SER A 298 37.68 -1.91 -0.42
N PHE A 299 37.63 -1.07 -1.45
CA PHE A 299 38.51 -1.16 -2.61
C PHE A 299 39.25 0.17 -2.77
N ASN A 300 40.58 0.10 -2.92
CA ASN A 300 41.38 1.30 -3.12
C ASN A 300 41.36 1.73 -4.60
N TYR A 301 40.44 2.62 -4.95
CA TYR A 301 40.30 3.13 -6.32
C TYR A 301 41.44 4.06 -6.74
N THR A 302 42.28 4.54 -5.82
CA THR A 302 43.40 5.45 -6.12
C THR A 302 44.72 4.72 -6.37
N ASP A 303 44.72 3.39 -6.29
CA ASP A 303 45.90 2.58 -6.58
C ASP A 303 46.30 2.72 -8.06
N GLN A 304 47.54 3.17 -8.29
CA GLN A 304 48.08 3.41 -9.62
C GLN A 304 48.13 2.13 -10.48
N SER A 305 48.17 0.96 -9.85
CA SER A 305 48.15 -0.33 -10.56
C SER A 305 46.86 -0.59 -11.33
N TYR A 306 45.76 0.09 -10.98
CA TYR A 306 44.48 -0.02 -11.68
C TYR A 306 44.29 1.05 -12.76
N ILE A 307 45.21 2.03 -12.86
CA ILE A 307 45.13 3.10 -13.85
C ILE A 307 45.57 2.57 -15.22
N ILE A 308 44.69 2.73 -16.21
CA ILE A 308 45.00 2.38 -17.60
C ILE A 308 45.96 3.42 -18.18
N SER A 309 47.09 2.95 -18.72
CA SER A 309 48.09 3.84 -19.35
C SER A 309 47.50 4.67 -20.49
N GLN A 310 47.87 5.95 -20.59
CA GLN A 310 47.39 6.85 -21.65
C GLN A 310 47.75 6.37 -23.07
N THR A 311 48.87 5.67 -23.21
CA THR A 311 49.28 5.05 -24.49
C THR A 311 48.26 4.02 -24.97
N LEU A 312 47.76 3.18 -24.06
CA LEU A 312 46.70 2.21 -24.37
C LEU A 312 45.37 2.90 -24.71
N VAL A 313 45.01 3.98 -24.00
CA VAL A 313 43.81 4.79 -24.33
C VAL A 313 43.92 5.37 -25.73
N ALA A 314 45.08 5.90 -26.11
CA ALA A 314 45.32 6.40 -27.46
C ALA A 314 45.20 5.28 -28.50
N SER A 315 45.68 4.07 -28.19
CA SER A 315 45.55 2.91 -29.08
C SER A 315 44.09 2.52 -29.32
N PHE A 316 43.21 2.58 -28.30
CA PHE A 316 41.79 2.28 -28.44
C PHE A 316 41.05 3.29 -29.32
N ARG A 317 41.41 4.57 -29.24
CA ARG A 317 40.82 5.61 -30.10
C ARG A 317 41.13 5.39 -31.58
N ASN A 318 42.21 4.68 -31.89
CA ASN A 318 42.62 4.41 -33.26
C ASN A 318 41.97 3.14 -33.85
N ILE A 319 41.21 2.36 -33.05
CA ILE A 319 40.50 1.19 -33.54
C ILE A 319 39.24 1.63 -34.31
N ALA A 320 39.12 1.19 -35.56
CA ALA A 320 37.95 1.48 -36.39
C ALA A 320 36.66 0.94 -35.74
N GLY A 321 35.64 1.79 -35.62
CA GLY A 321 34.36 1.45 -34.97
C GLY A 321 34.26 1.89 -33.51
N VAL A 322 35.35 2.35 -32.88
CA VAL A 322 35.29 2.96 -31.54
C VAL A 322 34.86 4.42 -31.66
N GLU A 323 33.61 4.72 -31.31
CA GLU A 323 33.05 6.07 -31.39
C GLU A 323 33.57 6.98 -30.26
N ARG A 324 33.72 6.44 -29.05
CA ARG A 324 34.14 7.20 -27.87
C ARG A 324 34.89 6.31 -26.89
N VAL A 325 36.02 6.81 -26.38
CA VAL A 325 36.76 6.20 -25.27
C VAL A 325 36.62 7.11 -24.05
N ASP A 326 35.85 6.65 -23.06
CA ASP A 326 35.67 7.36 -21.79
C ASP A 326 36.67 6.81 -20.75
N THR A 327 37.54 7.67 -20.23
CA THR A 327 38.56 7.29 -19.24
C THR A 327 38.11 7.59 -17.81
N ARG A 328 36.82 7.85 -17.58
CA ARG A 328 36.28 8.17 -16.25
C ARG A 328 36.25 6.93 -15.34
N LEU A 329 37.41 6.61 -14.78
CA LEU A 329 37.52 6.04 -13.44
C LEU A 329 38.01 7.16 -12.53
N VAL A 330 37.05 7.92 -11.99
CA VAL A 330 37.18 8.84 -10.85
C VAL A 330 38.49 9.62 -10.84
N THR A 331 38.60 10.69 -11.63
CA THR A 331 39.27 11.88 -11.11
C THR A 331 38.41 12.39 -9.95
N MET A 332 38.58 11.82 -8.77
CA MET A 332 38.40 12.59 -7.54
C MET A 332 39.56 13.59 -7.54
N ASN A 333 39.46 14.63 -8.37
CA ASN A 333 39.93 15.90 -7.88
C ASN A 333 39.14 16.11 -6.58
N SER A 334 39.82 16.53 -5.51
CA SER A 334 39.12 17.05 -4.34
C SER A 334 38.11 18.06 -4.85
N VAL A 335 36.83 17.71 -4.83
CA VAL A 335 35.80 18.72 -4.96
C VAL A 335 35.94 19.48 -3.65
N GLU A 336 36.62 20.63 -3.67
CA GLU A 336 36.64 21.64 -2.59
C GLU A 336 35.23 22.24 -2.41
N GLY A 337 34.24 21.39 -2.20
CA GLY A 337 32.84 21.80 -2.22
C GLY A 337 31.88 20.62 -2.24
N TYR A 338 31.80 19.88 -1.15
CA TYR A 338 30.55 19.19 -0.82
C TYR A 338 29.63 20.18 -0.11
N ILE A 339 28.51 20.54 -0.75
CA ILE A 339 27.41 21.24 -0.07
C ILE A 339 26.74 20.22 0.84
N LYS A 340 27.19 20.16 2.09
CA LYS A 340 26.48 19.47 3.16
C LYS A 340 25.42 20.44 3.68
N ALA A 341 24.15 20.20 3.34
CA ALA A 341 23.05 20.90 4.00
C ALA A 341 22.96 20.40 5.44
N HIS A 342 23.68 21.05 6.36
CA HIS A 342 23.48 20.88 7.79
C HIS A 342 22.40 21.85 8.25
N LEU A 343 21.30 21.30 8.74
CA LEU A 343 20.30 22.07 9.46
C LEU A 343 20.77 22.14 10.91
N VAL A 344 21.56 23.15 11.25
CA VAL A 344 21.93 23.42 12.65
C VAL A 344 20.84 24.30 13.24
N THR A 345 19.91 23.70 13.97
CA THR A 345 18.99 24.43 14.83
C THR A 345 19.75 24.88 16.06
N ASN A 346 20.10 26.16 16.11
CA ASN A 346 20.69 26.76 17.30
C ASN A 346 19.56 27.21 18.24
N GLU A 347 19.33 26.47 19.32
CA GLU A 347 18.38 26.86 20.36
C GLU A 347 19.02 27.89 21.29
N THR A 348 18.88 29.16 20.96
CA THR A 348 19.07 30.24 21.94
C THR A 348 17.96 31.28 21.79
N GLY A 349 17.04 31.32 22.75
CA GLY A 349 16.25 32.52 23.02
C GLY A 349 15.03 32.80 22.13
N GLY A 350 14.27 31.78 21.74
CA GLY A 350 12.86 31.97 21.37
C GLY A 350 12.53 32.57 20.01
N ASN A 351 13.47 32.62 19.05
CA ASN A 351 13.15 32.95 17.65
C ASN A 351 13.92 32.06 16.68
N PHE A 352 13.18 31.39 15.78
CA PHE A 352 13.73 30.52 14.75
C PHE A 352 14.11 31.33 13.51
N ASN A 353 15.38 31.71 13.39
CA ASN A 353 15.92 32.25 12.14
C ASN A 353 16.84 31.22 11.49
N ASN A 354 16.41 30.67 10.34
CA ASN A 354 17.25 29.80 9.52
C ASN A 354 18.26 30.67 8.77
N VAL A 355 19.53 30.60 9.16
CA VAL A 355 20.63 31.29 8.46
C VAL A 355 21.47 30.24 7.74
N TYR A 356 21.59 30.38 6.42
CA TYR A 356 22.49 29.59 5.58
C TYR A 356 23.87 30.24 5.60
N VAL A 357 24.86 29.60 6.22
CA VAL A 357 26.25 30.04 6.16
C VAL A 357 27.08 28.99 5.41
N PRO A 358 27.70 29.32 4.27
CA PRO A 358 28.68 28.47 3.63
C PRO A 358 30.01 28.61 4.37
N GLU A 359 30.47 27.53 5.01
CA GLU A 359 31.81 27.48 5.60
C GLU A 359 32.71 26.64 4.69
N ALA A 360 33.72 27.28 4.10
CA ALA A 360 34.75 26.63 3.31
C ALA A 360 35.90 26.23 4.24
N TYR A 361 36.16 24.92 4.35
CA TYR A 361 37.41 24.44 4.92
C TYR A 361 38.35 24.10 3.77
N LEU A 362 39.47 24.85 3.71
CA LEU A 362 40.63 24.57 2.86
C LEU A 362 41.32 23.27 3.28
#